data_AF-A0A8I1GCV6-F1
#
_entry.id   AF-A0A8I1GCV6-F1
#
_cell.length_a   1.000
_cell.length_b   1.000
_cell.length_c   1.000
_cell.angle_alpha   90.00
_cell.angle_beta   90.00
_cell.angle_gamma   90.00
#
_symmetry.space_group_name_H-M   'P 1'
#
loop_
_entity.id
_entity.type
_entity.pdbx_description
1 polymer ?
#
loop_
_entity_poly.entity_id
_entity_poly.type
_entity_poly.pdbx_seq_one_letter_code
_entity_poly.pdbx_strand_id
1 'polypeptide(L)'
;MIFLAIGLLAVSLALYLLTGDGDTIAGLPRDEFPRVAALLALLIFLMAGVTRLTAGRVAEALKALGSWAAIFLVVISLYTYRTEIGEVRDRVVEELNPGTVQTVSPGMEGSGKGAVVSVKRQGDGHFIAKVRVNGKAVRMIVDTGASTVVLRPEDARRAGILISALDYTVPVDTANGRAFAARVKLDKVSLGAVTLERVDALITRPGALHQSLLGMSFLSRLRSYEFSGNRLVMKS
;
A
#
# COMPACT_ATOMS: atom_id res chain seq x y z
N MET A 1 28.43 14.70 34.56
CA MET A 1 27.59 15.20 33.44
C MET A 1 27.41 14.14 32.35
N ILE A 2 28.47 13.69 31.65
CA ILE A 2 28.37 12.53 30.73
C ILE A 2 27.86 11.26 31.44
N PHE A 3 28.33 11.04 32.68
CA PHE A 3 27.86 9.96 33.56
C PHE A 3 26.38 10.07 33.96
N LEU A 4 25.78 11.26 33.83
CA LEU A 4 24.36 11.52 34.15
C LEU A 4 23.46 11.17 32.96
N ALA A 5 23.91 11.47 31.73
CA ALA A 5 23.25 11.02 30.50
C ALA A 5 23.38 9.50 30.30
N ILE A 6 24.57 8.95 30.57
CA ILE A 6 24.80 7.49 30.57
C ILE A 6 23.97 6.82 31.67
N GLY A 7 23.90 7.44 32.86
CA GLY A 7 23.05 6.97 33.97
C GLY A 7 21.56 6.97 33.61
N LEU A 8 21.05 8.01 32.94
CA LEU A 8 19.67 8.07 32.48
C LEU A 8 19.36 6.98 31.45
N LEU A 9 20.27 6.75 30.49
CA LEU A 9 20.15 5.67 29.51
C LEU A 9 20.20 4.30 30.16
N ALA A 10 21.07 4.09 31.16
CA ALA A 10 21.17 2.85 31.90
C ALA A 10 19.91 2.57 32.76
N VAL A 11 19.35 3.60 33.40
CA VAL A 11 18.10 3.50 34.18
C VAL A 11 16.90 3.25 33.27
N SER A 12 16.83 3.91 32.10
CA SER A 12 15.79 3.66 31.10
C SER A 12 15.87 2.25 30.53
N LEU A 13 17.08 1.76 30.23
CA LEU A 13 17.31 0.38 29.79
C LEU A 13 16.95 -0.63 30.88
N ALA A 14 17.31 -0.36 32.14
CA ALA A 14 16.95 -1.22 33.27
C ALA A 14 15.43 -1.25 33.49
N LEU A 15 14.74 -0.10 33.41
CA LEU A 15 13.28 -0.04 33.47
C LEU A 15 12.64 -0.86 32.34
N TYR A 16 13.14 -0.75 31.11
CA TYR A 16 12.67 -1.52 29.96
C TYR A 16 12.84 -3.04 30.12
N LEU A 17 13.92 -3.48 30.79
CA LEU A 17 14.21 -4.90 31.01
C LEU A 17 13.51 -5.48 32.26
N LEU A 18 13.25 -4.65 33.29
CA LEU A 18 12.65 -5.07 34.56
C LEU A 18 11.12 -4.98 34.58
N THR A 19 10.52 -4.13 33.76
CA THR A 19 9.08 -4.18 33.52
C THR A 19 8.81 -5.26 32.46
N GLY A 20 8.17 -6.37 32.90
CA GLY A 20 7.72 -7.46 32.02
C GLY A 20 6.66 -6.99 31.00
N ASP A 21 5.92 -7.92 30.38
CA ASP A 21 5.00 -7.72 29.23
C ASP A 21 3.77 -6.80 29.45
N GLY A 22 3.93 -5.69 30.15
CA GLY A 22 2.97 -4.59 30.16
C GLY A 22 3.10 -3.74 28.90
N ASP A 23 1.96 -3.25 28.41
CA ASP A 23 1.87 -2.41 27.21
C ASP A 23 2.45 -0.99 27.41
N THR A 24 2.65 -0.56 28.66
CA THR A 24 3.14 0.79 28.98
C THR A 24 4.26 0.78 30.03
N ILE A 25 5.23 1.67 29.83
CA ILE A 25 6.33 1.92 30.77
C ILE A 25 6.27 3.41 31.14
N ALA A 26 6.05 3.69 32.44
CA ALA A 26 5.91 5.05 32.96
C ALA A 26 4.85 5.91 32.23
N GLY A 27 3.74 5.27 31.81
CA GLY A 27 2.62 5.95 31.12
C GLY A 27 2.82 6.18 29.62
N LEU A 28 3.95 5.73 29.05
CA LEU A 28 4.20 5.76 27.61
C LEU A 28 4.06 4.37 26.99
N PRO A 29 3.58 4.26 25.73
CA PRO A 29 3.63 3.01 24.97
C PRO A 29 5.04 2.43 24.91
N ARG A 30 5.17 1.11 25.06
CA ARG A 30 6.46 0.42 25.17
C ARG A 30 7.36 0.60 23.94
N ASP A 31 6.79 0.79 22.76
CA ASP A 31 7.48 1.05 21.50
C ASP A 31 8.03 2.49 21.39
N GLU A 32 7.37 3.45 22.05
CA GLU A 32 7.79 4.85 22.04
C GLU A 32 8.81 5.18 23.15
N PHE A 33 8.79 4.44 24.25
CA PHE A 33 9.63 4.70 25.43
C PHE A 33 11.15 4.78 25.14
N PRO A 34 11.78 3.85 24.39
CA PRO A 34 13.22 3.92 24.10
C PRO A 34 13.60 5.14 23.27
N ARG A 35 12.69 5.56 22.37
CA ARG A 35 12.90 6.71 21.49
C ARG A 35 12.85 8.02 22.26
N VAL A 36 11.86 8.17 23.14
CA VAL A 36 11.73 9.35 24.00
C VAL A 36 12.91 9.45 24.98
N ALA A 37 13.33 8.32 25.55
CA ALA A 37 14.49 8.27 26.44
C ALA A 37 15.80 8.68 25.73
N ALA A 38 16.02 8.21 24.50
CA ALA A 38 17.18 8.61 23.70
C ALA A 38 17.18 10.10 23.36
N LEU A 39 16.01 10.68 23.04
CA LEU A 39 15.87 12.12 22.77
C LEU A 39 16.13 12.98 24.01
N LEU A 40 15.65 12.57 25.18
CA LEU A 40 15.93 13.25 26.44
C LEU A 40 17.40 13.17 26.84
N ALA A 41 18.04 12.01 26.67
CA ALA A 41 19.47 11.84 26.92
C ALA A 41 20.31 12.72 26.00
N LEU A 42 19.93 12.83 24.72
CA LEU A 42 20.57 13.72 23.76
C LEU A 42 20.39 15.19 24.19
N LEU A 43 19.18 15.61 24.56
CA LEU A 43 18.90 16.98 24.98
C LEU A 43 19.72 17.38 26.22
N ILE A 44 19.83 16.49 27.21
CA ILE A 44 20.66 16.70 28.41
C ILE A 44 22.15 16.76 28.04
N PHE A 45 22.61 15.91 27.12
CA PHE A 45 23.99 15.94 26.62
C PHE A 45 24.33 17.26 25.92
N LEU A 46 23.40 17.77 25.10
CA LEU A 46 23.55 19.04 24.40
C LEU A 46 23.57 20.24 25.35
N MET A 47 22.65 20.27 26.32
CA MET A 47 22.61 21.32 27.35
C MET A 47 23.88 21.32 28.23
N ALA A 48 24.44 20.15 28.52
CA ALA A 48 25.70 20.01 29.24
C ALA A 48 26.94 20.41 28.43
N GLY A 49 26.86 20.35 27.10
CA GLY A 49 27.90 20.86 26.20
C GLY A 49 27.96 22.39 26.21
N VAL A 50 26.81 23.06 26.30
CA VAL A 50 26.71 24.54 26.33
C VAL A 50 27.31 25.13 27.59
N THR A 51 27.15 24.49 28.76
CA THR A 51 27.66 25.01 30.04
C THR A 51 29.18 24.91 30.20
N ARG A 52 29.87 24.12 29.38
CA ARG A 52 31.35 24.05 29.35
C ARG A 52 32.00 25.05 28.41
N LEU A 53 31.25 25.68 27.51
CA LEU A 53 31.74 26.63 26.51
C LEU A 53 31.46 28.09 26.87
N THR A 54 30.75 28.36 27.97
CA THR A 54 30.35 29.71 28.39
C THR A 54 31.33 30.39 29.35
N ALA A 55 32.57 29.91 29.46
CA ALA A 55 33.64 30.72 30.04
C ALA A 55 34.09 31.82 29.05
N GLY A 56 33.22 32.83 28.84
CA GLY A 56 33.64 34.19 28.49
C GLY A 56 33.37 34.75 27.09
N ARG A 57 32.78 34.03 26.12
CA ARG A 57 32.56 34.57 24.76
C ARG A 57 31.14 34.35 24.22
N VAL A 58 30.26 35.33 24.44
CA VAL A 58 28.87 35.35 23.96
C VAL A 58 28.75 35.13 22.45
N ALA A 59 29.72 35.62 21.66
CA ALA A 59 29.74 35.42 20.21
C ALA A 59 29.92 33.94 19.79
N GLU A 60 30.64 33.13 20.57
CA GLU A 60 30.80 31.70 20.28
C GLU A 60 29.54 30.91 20.65
N ALA A 61 28.84 31.31 21.72
CA ALA A 61 27.55 30.74 22.09
C ALA A 61 26.46 31.02 21.04
N LEU A 62 26.41 32.22 20.47
CA LEU A 62 25.48 32.57 19.39
C LEU A 62 25.74 31.77 18.11
N LYS A 63 27.01 31.56 17.75
CA LYS A 63 27.38 30.71 16.61
C LYS A 63 26.97 29.25 16.83
N ALA A 64 27.21 28.71 18.03
CA ALA A 64 26.81 27.36 18.38
C ALA A 64 25.28 27.18 18.32
N LEU A 65 24.51 28.14 18.83
CA LEU A 65 23.05 28.15 18.72
C LEU A 65 22.57 28.16 17.26
N GLY A 66 23.20 28.98 16.41
CA GLY A 66 22.90 29.01 14.98
C GLY A 66 23.17 27.67 14.27
N SER A 67 24.30 27.02 14.58
CA SER A 67 24.62 25.71 14.05
C SER A 67 23.63 24.63 14.49
N TRP A 68 23.21 24.65 15.76
CA TRP A 68 22.19 23.72 16.25
C TRP A 68 20.83 23.95 15.60
N ALA A 69 20.40 25.20 15.44
CA ALA A 69 19.15 25.53 14.75
C ALA A 69 19.15 25.04 13.30
N ALA A 70 20.28 25.18 12.59
CA ALA A 70 20.43 24.67 11.22
C ALA A 70 20.35 23.13 11.16
N ILE A 71 21.02 22.42 12.08
CA ILE A 71 20.95 20.95 12.18
C ILE A 71 19.52 20.50 12.46
N PHE A 72 18.82 21.13 13.41
CA PHE A 72 17.43 20.83 13.70
C PHE A 72 16.53 21.07 12.49
N LEU A 73 16.72 22.16 11.74
CA LEU A 73 15.98 22.44 10.51
C LEU A 73 16.17 21.34 9.46
N VAL A 74 17.40 20.85 9.28
CA VAL A 74 17.72 19.75 8.36
C VAL A 74 17.06 18.45 8.83
N VAL A 75 17.16 18.11 10.11
CA VAL A 75 16.56 16.89 10.67
C VAL A 75 15.03 16.94 10.60
N ILE A 76 14.42 18.08 10.93
CA ILE A 76 12.98 18.29 10.80
C ILE A 76 12.57 18.18 9.34
N SER A 77 13.30 18.79 8.40
CA SER A 77 13.03 18.61 6.96
C SER A 77 13.11 17.14 6.57
N LEU A 78 14.20 16.45 6.88
CA LEU A 78 14.38 15.04 6.51
C LEU A 78 13.31 14.13 7.13
N TYR A 79 12.88 14.44 8.36
CA TYR A 79 11.80 13.74 9.04
C TYR A 79 10.43 14.05 8.43
N THR A 80 10.15 15.30 8.08
CA THR A 80 8.92 15.71 7.40
C THR A 80 8.82 15.04 6.03
N TYR A 81 9.92 14.99 5.27
CA TYR A 81 10.00 14.38 3.95
C TYR A 81 10.25 12.86 3.97
N ARG A 82 10.32 12.22 5.16
CA ARG A 82 10.65 10.78 5.29
C ARG A 82 9.67 9.88 4.53
N THR A 83 8.40 10.28 4.46
CA THR A 83 7.33 9.51 3.82
C THR A 83 7.49 9.52 2.30
N GLU A 84 7.91 10.66 1.73
CA GLU A 84 8.12 10.83 0.30
C GLU A 84 9.38 10.08 -0.19
N ILE A 85 10.43 10.06 0.64
CA ILE A 85 11.65 9.28 0.37
C ILE A 85 11.34 7.77 0.33
N GLY A 86 10.44 7.30 1.20
CA GLY A 86 9.98 5.91 1.19
C GLY A 86 9.32 5.50 -0.13
N GLU A 87 8.50 6.38 -0.72
CA GLU A 87 7.84 6.11 -2.00
C GLU A 87 8.80 6.08 -3.19
N VAL A 88 9.86 6.88 -3.17
CA VAL A 88 10.91 6.86 -4.21
C VAL A 88 11.73 5.57 -4.09
N ARG A 89 12.10 5.17 -2.87
CA ARG A 89 12.79 3.88 -2.62
C ARG A 89 11.95 2.72 -3.12
N ASP A 90 10.67 2.70 -2.78
CA ASP A 90 9.77 1.61 -3.17
C ASP A 90 9.60 1.57 -4.70
N ARG A 91 9.57 2.73 -5.39
CA ARG A 91 9.55 2.81 -6.86
C ARG A 91 10.81 2.22 -7.51
N VAL A 92 12.00 2.54 -6.99
CA VAL A 92 13.28 2.04 -7.53
C VAL A 92 13.41 0.53 -7.32
N VAL A 93 13.05 0.02 -6.13
CA VAL A 93 13.07 -1.42 -5.82
C VAL A 93 12.05 -2.19 -6.67
N GLU A 94 10.92 -1.57 -6.99
CA GLU A 94 9.86 -2.17 -7.80
C GLU A 94 10.18 -2.15 -9.31
N GLU A 95 10.90 -1.14 -9.82
CA GLU A 95 11.45 -1.15 -11.18
C GLU A 95 12.52 -2.23 -11.38
N LEU A 96 13.26 -2.55 -10.33
CA LEU A 96 14.24 -3.63 -10.36
C LEU A 96 13.60 -5.04 -10.28
N ASN A 97 12.28 -5.14 -10.02
CA ASN A 97 11.58 -6.42 -9.93
C ASN A 97 10.13 -6.36 -10.47
N PRO A 98 9.94 -6.24 -11.80
CA PRO A 98 8.61 -6.12 -12.39
C PRO A 98 7.87 -7.48 -12.40
N GLY A 99 6.90 -7.67 -11.49
CA GLY A 99 5.97 -8.79 -11.61
C GLY A 99 5.24 -9.26 -10.35
N THR A 100 5.63 -8.79 -9.17
CA THR A 100 5.10 -9.29 -7.89
C THR A 100 3.84 -8.51 -7.49
N VAL A 101 2.70 -9.20 -7.52
CA VAL A 101 1.50 -8.76 -6.81
C VAL A 101 1.87 -8.73 -5.33
N GLN A 102 2.00 -7.55 -4.72
CA GLN A 102 2.07 -7.47 -3.27
C GLN A 102 0.70 -7.87 -2.73
N THR A 103 0.56 -9.14 -2.36
CA THR A 103 -0.39 -9.52 -1.32
C THR A 103 0.03 -8.77 -0.08
N VAL A 104 -0.70 -7.71 0.27
CA VAL A 104 -0.60 -7.10 1.59
C VAL A 104 -0.96 -8.22 2.57
N SER A 105 0.06 -8.86 3.16
CA SER A 105 -0.18 -9.74 4.30
C SER A 105 -0.78 -8.87 5.41
N PRO A 106 -1.77 -9.36 6.14
CA PRO A 106 -2.51 -8.58 7.13
C PRO A 106 -1.59 -8.23 8.29
N GLY A 107 -0.98 -7.05 8.24
CA GLY A 107 -0.36 -6.39 9.37
C GLY A 107 -1.38 -5.44 9.97
N MET A 108 -1.90 -5.83 11.15
CA MET A 108 -2.53 -5.02 12.22
C MET A 108 -2.90 -3.59 11.78
N GLU A 109 -4.17 -3.27 11.58
CA GLU A 109 -5.08 -2.88 12.66
C GLU A 109 -6.55 -3.24 12.35
N GLY A 110 -7.26 -3.75 13.36
CA GLY A 110 -8.72 -3.84 13.36
C GLY A 110 -9.29 -5.20 12.95
N SER A 111 -9.59 -6.02 13.95
CA SER A 111 -10.56 -7.13 13.99
C SER A 111 -11.70 -7.04 12.94
N GLY A 112 -11.43 -7.50 11.71
CA GLY A 112 -12.41 -7.65 10.65
C GLY A 112 -11.94 -8.70 9.65
N LYS A 113 -12.68 -9.81 9.54
CA LYS A 113 -12.45 -10.90 8.57
C LYS A 113 -12.69 -10.44 7.12
N GLY A 114 -11.83 -9.58 6.57
CA GLY A 114 -11.92 -9.10 5.19
C GLY A 114 -10.59 -9.21 4.47
N ALA A 115 -10.57 -9.82 3.29
CA ALA A 115 -9.38 -9.84 2.43
C ALA A 115 -9.18 -8.45 1.82
N VAL A 116 -7.95 -7.94 1.88
CA VAL A 116 -7.56 -6.65 1.26
C VAL A 116 -6.62 -6.90 0.10
N VAL A 117 -6.87 -6.26 -1.05
CA VAL A 117 -6.02 -6.34 -2.24
C VAL A 117 -5.72 -4.95 -2.76
N SER A 118 -4.45 -4.65 -3.03
CA SER A 118 -4.03 -3.40 -3.67
C SER A 118 -3.48 -3.64 -5.08
N VAL A 119 -3.94 -2.87 -6.06
CA VAL A 119 -3.46 -2.87 -7.45
C VAL A 119 -2.83 -1.51 -7.75
N LYS A 120 -1.59 -1.47 -8.22
CA LYS A 120 -0.92 -0.24 -8.63
C LYS A 120 -1.30 0.11 -10.08
N ARG A 121 -1.43 1.40 -10.36
CA ARG A 121 -1.58 1.94 -11.72
C ARG A 121 -0.31 1.64 -12.52
N GLN A 122 -0.46 1.11 -13.74
CA GLN A 122 0.65 0.92 -14.66
C GLN A 122 1.02 2.21 -15.40
N GLY A 123 2.17 2.21 -16.09
CA GLY A 123 2.66 3.38 -16.82
C GLY A 123 1.76 3.86 -17.96
N ASP A 124 0.86 3.00 -18.44
CA ASP A 124 -0.17 3.32 -19.44
C ASP A 124 -1.43 3.99 -18.83
N GLY A 125 -1.43 4.21 -17.51
CA GLY A 125 -2.53 4.84 -16.80
C GLY A 125 -3.62 3.88 -16.31
N HIS A 126 -3.58 2.60 -16.70
CA HIS A 126 -4.61 1.63 -16.32
C HIS A 126 -4.25 0.87 -15.03
N PHE A 127 -5.28 0.46 -14.28
CA PHE A 127 -5.12 -0.50 -13.19
C PHE A 127 -5.27 -1.90 -13.75
N ILE A 128 -4.17 -2.66 -13.83
CA ILE A 128 -4.19 -4.01 -14.38
C ILE A 128 -4.01 -5.03 -13.26
N ALA A 129 -5.00 -5.92 -13.12
CA ALA A 129 -5.04 -6.97 -12.12
C ALA A 129 -4.82 -8.36 -12.76
N LYS A 130 -4.07 -9.23 -12.06
CA LYS A 130 -4.01 -10.67 -12.38
C LYS A 130 -5.17 -11.37 -11.67
N VAL A 131 -6.24 -11.62 -12.40
CA VAL A 131 -7.46 -12.28 -11.91
C VAL A 131 -7.41 -13.76 -12.26
N ARG A 132 -7.97 -14.64 -11.45
CA ARG A 132 -8.19 -16.05 -11.80
C ARG A 132 -9.66 -16.24 -12.16
N VAL A 133 -9.94 -16.57 -13.41
CA VAL A 133 -11.27 -16.93 -13.90
C VAL A 133 -11.32 -18.44 -14.07
N ASN A 134 -12.23 -19.12 -13.38
CA ASN A 134 -12.34 -20.59 -13.35
C ASN A 134 -10.98 -21.27 -13.09
N GLY A 135 -10.17 -20.67 -12.20
CA GLY A 135 -8.84 -21.15 -11.85
C GLY A 135 -7.73 -20.84 -12.85
N LYS A 136 -7.99 -20.08 -13.91
CA LYS A 136 -7.00 -19.71 -14.93
C LYS A 136 -6.66 -18.22 -14.84
N ALA A 137 -5.36 -17.89 -14.85
CA ALA A 137 -4.92 -16.51 -14.71
C ALA A 137 -5.23 -15.68 -15.96
N VAL A 138 -5.93 -14.57 -15.81
CA VAL A 138 -6.30 -13.61 -16.85
C VAL A 138 -5.84 -12.23 -16.39
N ARG A 139 -5.13 -11.51 -17.26
CA ARG A 139 -4.81 -10.09 -17.01
C ARG A 139 -6.01 -9.26 -17.43
N MET A 140 -6.51 -8.44 -16.51
CA MET A 140 -7.72 -7.65 -16.72
C MET A 140 -7.48 -6.21 -16.30
N ILE A 141 -8.00 -5.25 -17.06
CA ILE A 141 -8.05 -3.85 -16.67
C ILE A 141 -9.22 -3.68 -15.71
N VAL A 142 -9.02 -3.02 -14.58
CA VAL A 142 -10.12 -2.62 -13.70
C VAL A 142 -10.82 -1.42 -14.30
N ASP A 143 -12.10 -1.61 -14.61
CA ASP A 143 -12.90 -0.62 -15.35
C ASP A 143 -14.25 -0.42 -14.64
N THR A 144 -14.40 0.71 -13.96
CA THR A 144 -15.66 1.09 -13.30
C THR A 144 -16.74 1.55 -14.28
N GLY A 145 -16.38 1.83 -15.54
CA GLY A 145 -17.33 2.16 -16.62
C GLY A 145 -17.97 0.91 -17.23
N ALA A 146 -17.35 -0.26 -17.09
CA ALA A 146 -17.92 -1.52 -17.52
C ALA A 146 -18.96 -2.03 -16.52
N SER A 147 -20.23 -2.15 -16.96
CA SER A 147 -21.32 -2.66 -16.11
C SER A 147 -21.13 -4.11 -15.65
N THR A 148 -20.37 -4.89 -16.43
CA THR A 148 -20.16 -6.33 -16.22
C THR A 148 -18.70 -6.66 -16.48
N VAL A 149 -18.19 -7.75 -15.90
CA VAL A 149 -16.92 -8.38 -16.34
C VAL A 149 -17.00 -8.71 -17.84
N VAL A 150 -15.97 -8.35 -18.61
CA VAL A 150 -15.91 -8.61 -20.05
C VAL A 150 -14.64 -9.40 -20.36
N LEU A 151 -14.79 -10.55 -21.01
CA LEU A 151 -13.68 -11.40 -21.43
C LEU A 151 -13.53 -11.35 -22.95
N ARG A 152 -12.28 -11.32 -23.39
CA ARG A 152 -11.95 -11.63 -24.79
C ARG A 152 -12.14 -13.13 -25.06
N PRO A 153 -12.45 -13.54 -26.31
CA PRO A 153 -12.64 -14.95 -26.65
C PRO A 153 -11.46 -15.84 -26.25
N GLU A 154 -10.22 -15.33 -26.36
CA GLU A 154 -9.01 -16.08 -26.06
C GLU A 154 -8.90 -16.36 -24.55
N ASP A 155 -9.26 -15.39 -23.72
CA ASP A 155 -9.23 -15.52 -22.27
C ASP A 155 -10.38 -16.41 -21.77
N ALA A 156 -11.57 -16.29 -22.36
CA ALA A 156 -12.70 -17.17 -22.08
C ALA A 156 -12.39 -18.64 -22.43
N ARG A 157 -11.82 -18.89 -23.61
CA ARG A 157 -11.38 -20.23 -24.03
C ARG A 157 -10.32 -20.80 -23.08
N ARG A 158 -9.35 -19.97 -22.67
CA ARG A 158 -8.33 -20.36 -21.68
C ARG A 158 -8.94 -20.71 -20.32
N ALA A 159 -10.02 -20.04 -19.94
CA ALA A 159 -10.80 -20.30 -18.73
C ALA A 159 -11.74 -21.53 -18.84
N GLY A 160 -11.70 -22.27 -19.96
CA GLY A 160 -12.49 -23.49 -20.16
C GLY A 160 -13.92 -23.24 -20.66
N ILE A 161 -14.23 -22.03 -21.12
CA ILE A 161 -15.56 -21.70 -21.65
C ILE A 161 -15.62 -22.11 -23.13
N LEU A 162 -16.65 -22.88 -23.50
CA LEU A 162 -16.88 -23.31 -24.88
C LEU A 162 -17.46 -22.17 -25.73
N ILE A 163 -16.58 -21.32 -26.25
CA ILE A 163 -16.96 -20.09 -26.98
C ILE A 163 -17.70 -20.33 -28.31
N SER A 164 -17.61 -21.52 -28.89
CA SER A 164 -18.25 -21.89 -30.17
C SER A 164 -19.74 -22.16 -30.04
N ALA A 165 -20.22 -22.46 -28.84
CA ALA A 165 -21.62 -22.73 -28.53
C ALA A 165 -22.35 -21.48 -27.99
N LEU A 166 -21.72 -20.31 -28.03
CA LEU A 166 -22.25 -19.08 -27.44
C LEU A 166 -23.00 -18.23 -28.46
N ASP A 167 -24.15 -17.71 -28.02
CA ASP A 167 -24.95 -16.76 -28.80
C ASP A 167 -24.51 -15.32 -28.53
N TYR A 168 -23.93 -14.67 -29.54
CA TYR A 168 -23.47 -13.28 -29.47
C TYR A 168 -24.61 -12.32 -29.85
N THR A 169 -25.60 -12.21 -28.97
CA THR A 169 -26.83 -11.44 -29.17
C THR A 169 -26.93 -10.18 -28.32
N VAL A 170 -26.07 -10.03 -27.30
CA VAL A 170 -26.11 -8.87 -26.40
C VAL A 170 -25.39 -7.69 -27.05
N PRO A 171 -26.08 -6.58 -27.38
CA PRO A 171 -25.41 -5.39 -27.88
C PRO A 171 -24.58 -4.76 -26.76
N VAL A 172 -23.34 -4.37 -27.08
CA VAL A 172 -22.43 -3.67 -26.17
C VAL A 172 -21.81 -2.48 -26.88
N ASP A 173 -21.71 -1.36 -26.18
CA ASP A 173 -21.00 -0.19 -26.67
C ASP A 173 -19.53 -0.28 -26.24
N THR A 174 -18.63 -0.23 -27.21
CA THR A 174 -17.19 -0.29 -27.00
C THR A 174 -16.53 0.98 -27.53
N ALA A 175 -15.25 1.18 -27.21
CA ALA A 175 -14.47 2.27 -27.79
C ALA A 175 -14.40 2.21 -29.33
N ASN A 176 -14.55 1.02 -29.91
CA ASN A 176 -14.55 0.79 -31.36
C ASN A 176 -15.96 0.85 -31.98
N GLY A 177 -16.96 1.33 -31.23
CA GLY A 177 -18.36 1.36 -31.64
C GLY A 177 -19.18 0.19 -31.09
N ARG A 178 -20.38 0.01 -31.65
CA ARG A 178 -21.31 -1.03 -31.21
C ARG A 178 -20.83 -2.41 -31.64
N ALA A 179 -20.74 -3.33 -30.69
CA ALA A 179 -20.40 -4.72 -30.90
C ALA A 179 -21.46 -5.64 -30.29
N PHE A 180 -21.27 -6.95 -30.47
CA PHE A 180 -22.11 -7.97 -29.83
C PHE A 180 -21.27 -8.87 -28.93
N ALA A 181 -21.87 -9.28 -27.82
CA ALA A 181 -21.28 -10.17 -26.83
C ALA A 181 -22.24 -11.31 -26.49
N ALA A 182 -21.68 -12.40 -25.97
CA ALA A 182 -22.43 -13.51 -25.40
C ALA A 182 -22.45 -13.40 -23.89
N ARG A 183 -23.62 -13.63 -23.28
CA ARG A 183 -23.75 -13.66 -21.81
C ARG A 183 -23.29 -15.00 -21.28
N VAL A 184 -22.44 -14.96 -20.26
CA VAL A 184 -22.01 -16.14 -19.52
C VAL A 184 -22.01 -15.87 -18.02
N LYS A 185 -21.98 -16.95 -17.24
CA LYS A 185 -21.79 -16.89 -15.80
C LYS A 185 -20.49 -17.58 -15.47
N LEU A 186 -19.56 -16.84 -14.87
CA LEU A 186 -18.27 -17.37 -14.44
C LEU A 186 -18.46 -18.10 -13.12
N ASP A 187 -17.99 -19.34 -13.03
CA ASP A 187 -18.15 -20.16 -11.83
C ASP A 187 -17.42 -19.53 -10.66
N LYS A 188 -16.18 -19.11 -10.90
CA LYS A 188 -15.30 -18.52 -9.88
C LYS A 188 -14.40 -17.44 -10.46
N VAL A 189 -14.40 -16.27 -9.82
CA VAL A 189 -13.50 -15.15 -10.11
C VAL A 189 -12.75 -14.80 -8.83
N SER A 190 -11.43 -14.96 -8.85
CA SER A 190 -10.58 -14.68 -7.68
C SER A 190 -9.54 -13.62 -8.01
N LEU A 191 -9.35 -12.68 -7.09
CA LEU A 191 -8.32 -11.65 -7.14
C LEU A 191 -7.63 -11.60 -5.78
N GLY A 192 -6.38 -12.05 -5.71
CA GLY A 192 -5.68 -12.24 -4.43
C GLY A 192 -6.48 -13.16 -3.51
N ALA A 193 -6.77 -12.70 -2.29
CA ALA A 193 -7.59 -13.42 -1.32
C ALA A 193 -9.12 -13.21 -1.51
N VAL A 194 -9.54 -12.28 -2.38
CA VAL A 194 -10.95 -12.07 -2.71
C VAL A 194 -11.41 -13.12 -3.71
N THR A 195 -12.51 -13.79 -3.42
CA THR A 195 -13.09 -14.80 -4.31
C THR A 195 -14.60 -14.63 -4.37
N LEU A 196 -15.12 -14.50 -5.59
CA LEU A 196 -16.55 -14.43 -5.86
C LEU A 196 -16.96 -15.59 -6.77
N GLU A 197 -18.11 -16.18 -6.47
CA GLU A 197 -18.70 -17.23 -7.29
C GLU A 197 -19.88 -16.69 -8.09
N ARG A 198 -20.18 -17.33 -9.22
CA ARG A 198 -21.34 -17.03 -10.07
C ARG A 198 -21.37 -15.56 -10.52
N VAL A 199 -20.27 -15.08 -11.07
CA VAL A 199 -20.12 -13.69 -11.53
C VAL A 199 -20.65 -13.57 -12.96
N ASP A 200 -21.59 -12.66 -13.18
CA ASP A 200 -22.09 -12.37 -14.54
C ASP A 200 -20.96 -11.77 -15.39
N ALA A 201 -20.81 -12.27 -16.60
CA ALA A 201 -19.80 -11.82 -17.55
C ALA A 201 -20.32 -11.79 -18.99
N LEU A 202 -19.64 -11.01 -19.83
CA LEU A 202 -19.83 -10.96 -21.26
C LEU A 202 -18.58 -11.45 -21.97
N ILE A 203 -18.76 -12.18 -23.08
CA ILE A 203 -17.67 -12.57 -23.98
C ILE A 203 -17.87 -11.84 -25.29
N THR A 204 -16.93 -11.00 -25.70
CA THR A 204 -17.02 -10.25 -26.96
C THR A 204 -16.68 -11.12 -28.16
N ARG A 205 -17.05 -10.69 -29.37
CA ARG A 205 -16.48 -11.27 -30.59
C ARG A 205 -14.95 -11.01 -30.71
N PRO A 206 -14.21 -11.83 -31.47
CA PRO A 206 -12.80 -11.56 -31.77
C PRO A 206 -12.60 -10.14 -32.34
N GLY A 207 -11.55 -9.46 -31.88
CA GLY A 207 -11.20 -8.11 -32.34
C GLY A 207 -12.02 -6.96 -31.74
N ALA A 208 -13.11 -7.23 -31.02
CA ALA A 208 -13.92 -6.17 -30.41
C ALA A 208 -13.27 -5.54 -29.15
N LEU A 209 -12.37 -6.27 -28.48
CA LEU A 209 -11.76 -5.84 -27.22
C LEU A 209 -10.28 -6.22 -27.18
N HIS A 210 -9.41 -5.26 -26.84
CA HIS A 210 -7.96 -5.48 -26.78
C HIS A 210 -7.49 -6.18 -25.51
N GLN A 211 -8.12 -5.90 -24.36
CA GLN A 211 -7.85 -6.56 -23.08
C GLN A 211 -9.14 -6.82 -22.31
N SER A 212 -9.20 -7.93 -21.57
CA SER A 212 -10.36 -8.27 -20.73
C SER A 212 -10.55 -7.22 -19.61
N LEU A 213 -11.80 -6.96 -19.22
CA LEU A 213 -12.20 -5.90 -18.29
C LEU A 213 -12.82 -6.48 -17.03
N LEU A 214 -12.37 -6.02 -15.86
CA LEU A 214 -12.96 -6.33 -14.56
C LEU A 214 -13.96 -5.22 -14.19
N GLY A 215 -15.23 -5.47 -14.50
CA GLY A 215 -16.32 -4.51 -14.34
C GLY A 215 -17.14 -4.64 -13.07
N MET A 216 -18.25 -3.91 -13.04
CA MET A 216 -19.11 -3.71 -11.87
C MET A 216 -19.82 -4.98 -11.36
N SER A 217 -20.03 -6.01 -12.19
CA SER A 217 -20.56 -7.31 -11.72
C SER A 217 -19.62 -8.03 -10.74
N PHE A 218 -18.34 -7.66 -10.71
CA PHE A 218 -17.38 -8.06 -9.68
C PHE A 218 -17.21 -6.97 -8.62
N LEU A 219 -16.95 -5.72 -9.03
CA LEU A 219 -16.59 -4.64 -8.11
C LEU A 219 -17.70 -4.27 -7.11
N SER A 220 -18.96 -4.30 -7.54
CA SER A 220 -20.11 -3.97 -6.67
C SER A 220 -20.38 -4.99 -5.56
N ARG A 221 -19.79 -6.19 -5.67
CA ARG A 221 -19.91 -7.27 -4.68
C ARG A 221 -18.81 -7.21 -3.62
N LEU A 222 -17.88 -6.28 -3.74
CA LEU A 222 -16.87 -6.01 -2.73
C LEU A 222 -17.47 -5.13 -1.64
N ARG A 223 -17.01 -5.29 -0.39
CA ARG A 223 -17.34 -4.37 0.71
C ARG A 223 -16.92 -2.94 0.40
N SER A 224 -15.74 -2.76 -0.21
CA SER A 224 -15.28 -1.44 -0.64
C SER A 224 -14.23 -1.54 -1.74
N TYR A 225 -14.20 -0.56 -2.64
CA TYR A 225 -13.10 -0.32 -3.56
C TYR A 225 -12.81 1.19 -3.62
N GLU A 226 -11.54 1.58 -3.55
CA GLU A 226 -11.13 2.99 -3.48
C GLU A 226 -9.87 3.24 -4.32
N PHE A 227 -9.90 4.32 -5.11
CA PHE A 227 -8.73 4.83 -5.81
C PHE A 227 -8.00 5.84 -4.92
N SER A 228 -6.83 5.47 -4.42
CA SER A 228 -5.94 6.31 -3.63
C SER A 228 -4.67 6.61 -4.43
N GLY A 229 -4.69 7.75 -5.13
CA GLY A 229 -3.61 8.17 -6.04
C GLY A 229 -3.33 7.15 -7.15
N ASN A 230 -2.19 6.47 -7.02
CA ASN A 230 -1.73 5.44 -7.97
C ASN A 230 -2.04 4.00 -7.51
N ARG A 231 -2.91 3.84 -6.51
CA ARG A 231 -3.33 2.52 -6.00
C ARG A 231 -4.84 2.40 -6.02
N LEU A 232 -5.32 1.22 -6.36
CA LEU A 232 -6.70 0.78 -6.16
C LEU A 232 -6.70 -0.22 -5.00
N VAL A 233 -7.42 0.08 -3.93
CA VAL A 233 -7.56 -0.80 -2.77
C VAL A 233 -8.95 -1.42 -2.79
N MET A 234 -9.03 -2.74 -2.64
CA MET A 234 -10.27 -3.52 -2.67
C MET A 234 -10.38 -4.35 -1.38
N LYS A 235 -11.58 -4.40 -0.80
CA LYS A 235 -11.89 -5.18 0.41
C LYS A 235 -13.13 -6.05 0.17
N SER A 236 -13.05 -7.34 0.51
CA SER A 236 -14.19 -8.27 0.48
C SER A 236 -15.05 -8.16 1.73
#